data_AF-A0A2N5BC55-F1
#
_entry.id   AF-A0A2N5BC55-F1
#
_cell.length_a   1.000
_cell.length_b   1.000
_cell.length_c   1.000
_cell.angle_alpha   90.00
_cell.angle_beta   90.00
_cell.angle_gamma   90.00
#
_symmetry.space_group_name_H-M   'P 1'
#
loop_
_entity.id
_entity.type
_entity.pdbx_description
1 polymer ?
#
loop_
_entity_poly.entity_id
_entity_poly.type
_entity_poly.pdbx_seq_one_letter_code
_entity_poly.pdbx_strand_id
1 'polypeptide(L)'
;MSTGMQSTEQKFQFPKEVVLEALKVVLPSIGIQPVKVDMYIGRVDASVGASAFSWGERISIAVDDIDHGSCVARIESSLKVGGNFAGAGRHHKNFSNIIFALSEYLQSAEKGELKTNRQKLDEEINRKSGTSSSVTSIVWIVLAVAVVSYFILV
;
A
#
# COMPACT_ATOMS: atom_id res chain seq x y z
N MET A 1 28.83 22.34 10.16
CA MET A 1 27.48 21.84 9.84
C MET A 1 27.30 21.93 8.34
N SER A 2 27.10 20.80 7.64
CA SER A 2 26.83 20.80 6.19
C SER A 2 25.37 21.14 5.96
N THR A 3 25.08 22.29 5.35
CA THR A 3 23.72 22.80 5.12
C THR A 3 23.06 22.26 3.84
N GLY A 4 23.76 21.39 3.09
CA GLY A 4 23.29 20.88 1.79
C GLY A 4 22.73 19.46 1.81
N MET A 5 22.82 18.73 2.92
CA MET A 5 22.37 17.34 3.03
C MET A 5 21.52 17.14 4.27
N GLN A 6 20.31 16.62 4.09
CA GLN A 6 19.38 16.30 5.17
C GLN A 6 18.83 14.88 4.97
N SER A 7 18.55 14.20 6.08
CA SER A 7 17.95 12.86 6.07
C SER A 7 16.80 12.76 7.06
N THR A 8 15.79 11.99 6.73
CA THR A 8 14.67 11.63 7.61
C THR A 8 14.40 10.13 7.51
N GLU A 9 13.87 9.55 8.57
CA GLU A 9 13.50 8.13 8.64
C GLU A 9 12.06 8.00 9.08
N GLN A 10 11.31 7.14 8.41
CA GLN A 10 9.92 6.85 8.73
C GLN A 10 9.69 5.35 8.72
N LYS A 11 9.10 4.83 9.80
CA LYS A 11 8.66 3.43 9.89
C LYS A 11 7.30 3.28 9.20
N PHE A 12 7.18 2.24 8.39
CA PHE A 12 5.96 1.81 7.74
C PHE A 12 5.63 0.37 8.16
N GLN A 13 4.35 0.10 8.44
CA GLN A 13 3.85 -1.23 8.78
C GLN A 13 3.49 -2.02 7.51
N PHE A 14 4.40 -2.01 6.53
CA PHE A 14 4.25 -2.68 5.26
C PHE A 14 5.56 -3.40 4.92
N PRO A 15 5.51 -4.49 4.14
CA PRO A 15 6.72 -5.17 3.68
C PRO A 15 7.49 -4.28 2.69
N LYS A 16 8.82 -4.44 2.67
CA LYS A 16 9.74 -3.64 1.84
C LYS A 16 9.35 -3.62 0.36
N GLU A 17 8.92 -4.74 -0.21
CA GLU A 17 8.57 -4.86 -1.62
C GLU A 17 7.39 -3.94 -1.97
N VAL A 18 6.36 -3.93 -1.13
CA VAL A 18 5.16 -3.11 -1.30
C VAL A 18 5.51 -1.62 -1.21
N VAL A 19 6.38 -1.25 -0.27
CA VAL A 19 6.81 0.15 -0.13
C VAL A 19 7.67 0.60 -1.32
N LEU A 20 8.56 -0.24 -1.83
CA LEU A 20 9.37 0.06 -3.02
C LEU A 20 8.51 0.18 -4.28
N GLU A 21 7.50 -0.67 -4.44
CA GLU A 21 6.55 -0.56 -5.55
C GLU A 21 5.70 0.71 -5.44
N ALA A 22 5.18 1.01 -4.25
CA ALA A 22 4.45 2.24 -3.99
C ALA A 22 5.29 3.48 -4.32
N LEU A 23 6.57 3.50 -3.94
CA LEU A 23 7.49 4.60 -4.28
C LEU A 23 7.63 4.81 -5.79
N LYS A 24 7.64 3.75 -6.62
CA LYS A 24 7.69 3.90 -8.08
C LYS A 24 6.49 4.63 -8.65
N VAL A 25 5.31 4.44 -8.04
CA VAL A 25 4.05 5.05 -8.49
C VAL A 25 3.88 6.46 -7.93
N VAL A 26 4.25 6.65 -6.66
CA VAL A 26 4.06 7.90 -5.94
C VAL A 26 5.06 8.98 -6.37
N LEU A 27 6.33 8.65 -6.60
CA LEU A 27 7.33 9.67 -6.94
C LEU A 27 6.95 10.49 -8.19
N PRO A 28 6.55 9.86 -9.33
CA PRO A 28 6.12 10.60 -10.51
C PRO A 28 4.88 11.46 -10.27
N SER A 29 3.93 11.02 -9.43
CA SER A 29 2.68 11.75 -9.18
C SER A 29 2.91 13.07 -8.43
N ILE A 30 3.97 13.15 -7.63
CA ILE A 30 4.40 14.39 -6.94
C ILE A 30 5.46 15.19 -7.71
N GLY A 31 5.72 14.85 -8.98
CA GLY A 31 6.66 15.57 -9.84
C GLY A 31 8.13 15.25 -9.57
N ILE A 32 8.42 14.13 -8.90
CA ILE A 32 9.77 13.63 -8.63
C ILE A 32 10.07 12.46 -9.57
N GLN A 33 11.16 12.54 -10.32
CA GLN A 33 11.46 11.51 -11.32
C GLN A 33 12.43 10.46 -10.74
N PRO A 34 12.03 9.18 -10.65
CA PRO A 34 12.94 8.12 -10.26
C PRO A 34 14.01 7.93 -11.35
N VAL A 35 15.28 8.05 -10.95
CA VAL A 35 16.45 7.90 -11.85
C VAL A 35 16.91 6.45 -11.85
N LYS A 36 16.93 5.80 -10.68
CA LYS A 36 17.33 4.40 -10.54
C LYS A 36 16.54 3.76 -9.40
N VAL A 37 16.03 2.55 -9.64
CA VAL A 37 15.34 1.76 -8.63
C VAL A 37 16.01 0.40 -8.53
N ASP A 38 16.55 0.10 -7.36
CA ASP A 38 17.18 -1.16 -7.02
C ASP A 38 16.30 -1.88 -6.00
N MET A 39 15.56 -2.90 -6.45
CA MET A 39 14.63 -3.65 -5.60
C MET A 39 15.37 -4.63 -4.68
N TYR A 40 16.56 -5.11 -5.07
CA TYR A 40 17.34 -6.06 -4.28
C TYR A 40 17.95 -5.38 -3.07
N ILE A 41 18.62 -4.24 -3.31
CA ILE A 41 19.20 -3.44 -2.24
C ILE A 41 18.09 -2.70 -1.47
N GLY A 42 17.00 -2.33 -2.14
CA GLY A 42 15.92 -1.54 -1.56
C GLY A 42 16.18 -0.05 -1.65
N ARG A 43 16.80 0.41 -2.74
CA ARG A 43 17.18 1.81 -2.91
C ARG A 43 16.52 2.43 -4.13
N VAL A 44 15.99 3.63 -3.96
CA VAL A 44 15.41 4.46 -5.02
C VAL A 44 16.15 5.79 -5.05
N ASP A 45 16.90 6.02 -6.11
CA ASP A 45 17.47 7.33 -6.40
C ASP A 45 16.48 8.10 -7.30
N ALA A 46 16.14 9.31 -6.90
CA ALA A 46 15.24 10.19 -7.60
C ALA A 46 15.79 11.61 -7.72
N SER A 47 15.32 12.35 -8.72
CA SER A 47 15.69 13.75 -8.93
C SER A 47 14.44 14.62 -8.91
N VAL A 48 14.52 15.71 -8.13
CA VAL A 48 13.45 16.71 -8.05
C VAL A 48 13.76 17.84 -9.02
N GLY A 49 12.85 18.08 -9.97
CA GLY A 49 12.89 19.26 -10.82
C GLY A 49 13.50 19.07 -12.21
N ALA A 50 12.78 18.37 -13.09
CA ALA A 50 12.89 18.60 -14.54
C ALA A 50 12.24 19.96 -14.95
N SER A 51 12.42 21.00 -14.14
CA SER A 51 11.85 22.33 -14.31
C SER A 51 12.92 23.38 -14.04
N ALA A 52 12.94 24.42 -14.87
CA ALA A 52 14.02 25.42 -15.01
C ALA A 52 14.45 26.17 -13.74
N PHE A 53 13.84 25.92 -12.58
CA PHE A 53 14.13 26.55 -11.29
C PHE A 53 14.47 25.58 -10.14
N SER A 54 14.60 24.27 -10.42
CA SER A 54 15.03 23.24 -9.45
C SER A 54 16.19 22.42 -10.03
N TRP A 55 17.32 23.09 -10.23
CA TRP A 55 18.54 22.45 -10.69
C TRP A 55 19.25 21.82 -9.49
N GLY A 56 19.10 20.51 -9.32
CA GLY A 56 20.09 19.71 -8.58
C GLY A 56 19.72 19.22 -7.18
N GLU A 57 18.45 19.04 -6.83
CA GLU A 57 18.11 18.22 -5.66
C GLU A 57 18.04 16.74 -6.05
N ARG A 58 18.91 15.93 -5.43
CA ARG A 58 18.93 14.48 -5.57
C ARG A 58 18.45 13.85 -4.27
N ILE A 59 17.40 13.05 -4.38
CA ILE A 59 16.83 12.30 -3.27
C ILE A 59 17.22 10.84 -3.42
N SER A 60 17.70 10.24 -2.34
CA SER A 60 18.02 8.82 -2.23
C SER A 60 17.15 8.25 -1.13
N ILE A 61 16.32 7.28 -1.46
CA ILE A 61 15.44 6.59 -0.53
C ILE A 61 15.97 5.18 -0.35
N ALA A 62 16.32 4.80 0.86
CA ALA A 62 16.65 3.42 1.23
C ALA A 62 15.51 2.85 2.06
N VAL A 63 15.07 1.64 1.73
CA VAL A 63 14.02 0.91 2.43
C VAL A 63 14.64 -0.37 2.98
N ASP A 64 14.79 -0.38 4.31
CA ASP A 64 15.37 -1.49 5.07
C ASP A 64 14.25 -2.25 5.79
N ASP A 65 14.29 -3.58 5.74
CA ASP A 65 13.40 -4.42 6.54
C ASP A 65 13.85 -4.42 8.01
N ILE A 66 12.88 -4.29 8.92
CA ILE A 66 13.15 -4.34 10.37
C ILE A 66 12.60 -5.64 10.97
N ASP A 67 11.37 -6.00 10.63
CA ASP A 67 10.68 -7.17 11.15
C ASP A 67 9.82 -7.83 10.05
N HIS A 68 9.25 -9.00 10.31
CA HIS A 68 8.30 -9.68 9.43
C HIS A 68 7.08 -8.80 9.13
N GLY A 69 7.15 -8.01 8.05
CA GLY A 69 6.07 -7.14 7.57
C GLY A 69 6.18 -5.67 7.97
N SER A 70 7.32 -5.21 8.50
CA SER A 70 7.56 -3.77 8.71
C SER A 70 8.93 -3.33 8.21
N CYS A 71 8.97 -2.15 7.59
CA CYS A 71 10.17 -1.59 7.02
C CYS A 71 10.38 -0.14 7.49
N VAL A 72 11.61 0.35 7.39
CA VAL A 72 11.95 1.75 7.56
C VAL A 72 12.42 2.33 6.23
N ALA A 73 11.77 3.41 5.82
CA ALA A 73 12.20 4.21 4.69
C ALA A 73 13.06 5.37 5.20
N ARG A 74 14.36 5.33 4.89
CA ARG A 74 15.32 6.42 5.08
C ARG A 74 15.37 7.25 3.81
N ILE A 75 14.96 8.50 3.90
CA ILE A 75 14.97 9.45 2.79
C ILE A 75 16.10 10.45 3.03
N GLU A 76 17.04 10.51 2.10
CA GLU A 76 18.16 11.44 2.10
C GLU A 76 18.01 12.41 0.94
N SER A 77 18.09 13.71 1.19
CA SER A 77 18.08 14.75 0.16
C SER A 77 19.40 15.50 0.17
N SER A 78 20.02 15.58 -1.00
CA SER A 78 21.22 16.38 -1.26
C SER A 78 20.89 17.49 -2.26
N LEU A 79 21.01 18.73 -1.81
CA LEU A 79 20.93 19.91 -2.67
C LEU A 79 22.33 20.21 -3.22
N LYS A 80 22.47 20.24 -4.54
CA LYS A 80 23.71 20.72 -5.16
C LYS A 80 23.85 22.22 -4.88
N VAL A 81 24.72 22.54 -3.91
CA VAL A 81 24.99 23.89 -3.42
C VAL A 81 25.49 24.76 -4.57
N GLY A 82 24.66 25.67 -5.06
CA GLY A 82 25.02 26.56 -6.17
C GLY A 82 24.12 27.78 -6.40
N GLY A 83 22.93 27.86 -5.80
CA GLY A 83 22.09 29.05 -5.94
C GLY A 83 20.97 29.09 -4.91
N ASN A 84 20.88 30.20 -4.20
CA ASN A 84 19.86 30.57 -3.22
C ASN A 84 19.94 29.94 -1.82
N PHE A 85 20.38 30.80 -0.89
CA PHE A 85 20.09 30.81 0.56
C PHE A 85 18.58 30.72 0.93
N ALA A 86 17.67 30.57 -0.03
CA ALA A 86 16.23 30.37 0.17
C ALA A 86 15.80 28.88 0.24
N GLY A 87 16.75 27.95 0.24
CA GLY A 87 16.50 26.50 0.13
C GLY A 87 16.23 25.74 1.44
N ALA A 88 16.37 26.36 2.61
CA ALA A 88 16.35 25.66 3.91
C ALA A 88 15.04 24.90 4.20
N GLY A 89 13.91 25.33 3.63
CA GLY A 89 12.61 24.65 3.77
C GLY A 89 12.25 23.68 2.64
N ARG A 90 13.05 23.58 1.57
CA ARG A 90 12.73 22.73 0.41
C ARG A 90 12.86 21.25 0.74
N HIS A 91 13.89 20.87 1.48
CA HIS A 91 14.08 19.50 1.97
C HIS A 91 12.87 19.03 2.78
N HIS A 92 12.46 19.82 3.77
CA HIS A 92 11.32 19.47 4.62
C HIS A 92 10.03 19.30 3.80
N LYS A 93 9.76 20.23 2.87
CA LYS A 93 8.60 20.14 1.99
C LYS A 93 8.62 18.88 1.12
N ASN A 94 9.76 18.54 0.54
CA ASN A 94 9.89 17.35 -0.30
C ASN A 94 9.76 16.07 0.52
N PHE A 95 10.35 16.01 1.71
CA PHE A 95 10.19 14.88 2.63
C PHE A 95 8.74 14.67 3.03
N SER A 96 8.06 15.74 3.48
CA SER A 96 6.64 15.67 3.82
C SER A 96 5.82 15.20 2.63
N ASN A 97 6.02 15.77 1.45
CA ASN A 97 5.27 15.36 0.25
C ASN A 97 5.46 13.87 -0.08
N ILE A 98 6.69 13.35 -0.03
CA ILE A 98 6.98 11.93 -0.27
C ILE A 98 6.29 11.08 0.79
N ILE A 99 6.45 11.39 2.07
CA ILE A 99 5.89 10.60 3.19
C ILE A 99 4.37 10.61 3.15
N PHE A 100 3.73 11.77 2.95
CA PHE A 100 2.28 11.89 2.89
C PHE A 100 1.71 11.15 1.68
N ALA A 101 2.27 11.35 0.49
CA ALA A 101 1.78 10.67 -0.71
C ALA A 101 1.99 9.15 -0.65
N LEU A 102 3.10 8.69 -0.06
CA LEU A 102 3.36 7.28 0.17
C LEU A 102 2.38 6.67 1.18
N SER A 103 2.14 7.37 2.30
CA SER A 103 1.17 6.94 3.31
C SER A 103 -0.26 6.88 2.76
N GLU A 104 -0.67 7.89 1.99
CA GLU A 104 -2.00 7.94 1.36
C GLU A 104 -2.19 6.81 0.36
N TYR A 105 -1.17 6.53 -0.46
CA TYR A 105 -1.20 5.43 -1.42
C TYR A 105 -1.31 4.07 -0.71
N LEU A 106 -0.49 3.83 0.31
CA LEU A 106 -0.49 2.59 1.08
C LEU A 106 -1.83 2.36 1.81
N GLN A 107 -2.38 3.39 2.44
CA GLN A 107 -3.70 3.32 3.08
C GLN A 107 -4.83 3.03 2.07
N SER A 108 -4.73 3.58 0.87
CA SER A 108 -5.71 3.37 -0.19
C SER A 108 -5.63 1.95 -0.75
N ALA A 109 -4.41 1.43 -0.93
CA ALA A 109 -4.18 0.04 -1.35
C ALA A 109 -4.75 -0.95 -0.33
N GLU A 110 -4.46 -0.77 0.97
CA GLU A 110 -4.98 -1.62 2.05
C GLU A 110 -6.51 -1.62 2.09
N LYS A 111 -7.14 -0.44 2.00
CA LYS A 111 -8.61 -0.33 1.96
C LYS A 111 -9.22 -1.02 0.73
N GLY A 112 -8.53 -0.99 -0.41
CA GLY A 112 -8.95 -1.66 -1.64
C GLY A 112 -8.93 -3.18 -1.51
N GLU A 113 -7.87 -3.74 -0.93
CA GLU A 113 -7.74 -5.17 -0.66
C GLU A 113 -8.78 -5.66 0.36
N LEU A 114 -9.02 -4.89 1.43
CA LEU A 114 -10.03 -5.21 2.44
C LEU A 114 -11.45 -5.28 1.85
N LYS A 115 -11.81 -4.36 0.94
CA LYS A 115 -13.12 -4.38 0.27
C LYS A 115 -13.26 -5.61 -0.63
N THR A 116 -12.23 -5.92 -1.42
CA THR A 116 -12.22 -7.06 -2.34
C THR A 116 -12.33 -8.39 -1.58
N ASN A 117 -11.57 -8.54 -0.48
CA ASN A 117 -11.60 -9.76 0.33
C ASN A 117 -12.94 -9.95 1.03
N ARG A 118 -13.57 -8.88 1.53
CA ARG A 118 -14.94 -8.96 2.10
C ARG A 118 -15.95 -9.42 1.06
N GLN A 119 -15.93 -8.86 -0.15
CA GLN A 119 -16.85 -9.26 -1.22
C GLN A 119 -16.73 -10.75 -1.57
N LYS A 120 -15.50 -11.27 -1.68
CA LYS A 120 -15.26 -12.71 -1.94
C LYS A 120 -15.77 -13.59 -0.80
N LEU A 121 -15.58 -13.17 0.45
CA LEU A 121 -16.05 -13.90 1.63
C LEU A 121 -17.58 -13.95 1.67
N ASP A 122 -18.25 -12.83 1.43
CA ASP A 122 -19.71 -12.74 1.40
C ASP A 122 -20.29 -13.62 0.28
N GLU A 123 -19.64 -13.65 -0.88
CA GLU A 123 -20.01 -14.51 -2.01
C GLU A 123 -19.84 -16.00 -1.67
N GLU A 124 -18.75 -16.38 -1.00
CA GLU A 124 -18.53 -17.77 -0.57
C GLU A 124 -19.52 -18.22 0.51
N ILE A 125 -19.83 -17.34 1.48
CA ILE A 125 -20.85 -17.60 2.51
C ILE A 125 -22.21 -17.80 1.87
N ASN A 126 -22.60 -16.94 0.92
CA ASN A 126 -23.86 -17.05 0.21
C ASN A 126 -23.94 -18.33 -0.64
N ARG A 127 -22.81 -18.76 -1.23
CA ARG A 127 -22.71 -20.04 -1.96
C ARG A 127 -22.92 -21.25 -1.04
N LYS A 128 -22.34 -21.22 0.17
CA LYS A 128 -22.47 -22.30 1.16
C LYS A 128 -23.88 -22.36 1.78
N SER A 129 -24.50 -21.22 2.06
CA SER A 129 -25.85 -21.16 2.63
C SER A 129 -26.93 -21.66 1.63
N GLY A 130 -26.78 -21.37 0.34
CA GLY A 130 -27.68 -21.87 -0.71
C GLY A 130 -27.67 -23.39 -0.90
N THR A 131 -26.58 -24.06 -0.50
CA THR A 131 -26.48 -25.53 -0.60
C THR A 131 -27.15 -26.23 0.60
N SER A 132 -27.18 -25.60 1.78
CA SER A 132 -27.76 -26.16 3.01
C SER A 132 -29.30 -26.13 3.03
N SER A 133 -29.92 -25.11 2.43
CA SER A 133 -31.39 -24.97 2.38
C SER A 133 -32.05 -26.06 1.53
N SER A 134 -31.40 -26.56 0.48
CA SER A 134 -31.94 -27.62 -0.37
C SER A 134 -31.97 -28.97 0.35
N VAL A 135 -30.93 -29.30 1.11
CA VAL A 135 -30.84 -30.59 1.82
C VAL A 135 -31.84 -30.64 2.97
N THR A 136 -31.98 -29.56 3.74
CA THR A 136 -32.97 -29.48 4.82
C THR A 136 -34.41 -29.51 4.30
N SER A 137 -34.69 -28.84 3.18
CA SER A 137 -36.01 -28.88 2.54
C SER A 137 -36.38 -30.29 2.09
N ILE A 138 -35.45 -31.04 1.48
CA ILE A 138 -35.70 -32.42 1.06
C ILE A 138 -35.98 -33.33 2.27
N VAL A 139 -35.21 -33.19 3.36
CA VAL A 139 -35.42 -33.98 4.58
C VAL A 139 -36.81 -33.71 5.19
N TRP A 140 -37.23 -32.45 5.28
CA TRP A 140 -38.56 -32.10 5.78
C TRP A 140 -39.69 -32.61 4.88
N ILE A 141 -39.51 -32.59 3.56
CA ILE A 141 -40.49 -33.13 2.61
C ILE A 141 -40.63 -34.65 2.79
N VAL A 142 -39.53 -35.40 2.88
CA VAL A 142 -39.56 -36.86 3.07
C VAL A 142 -40.22 -37.22 4.40
N LEU A 143 -39.91 -36.47 5.47
CA LEU A 143 -40.46 -36.71 6.80
C LEU A 143 -41.97 -36.40 6.85
N ALA A 144 -42.41 -35.32 6.19
CA ALA A 144 -43.83 -34.99 6.07
C ALA A 144 -44.61 -36.08 5.30
N VAL A 145 -44.06 -36.58 4.19
CA VAL A 145 -44.68 -37.67 3.42
C VAL A 145 -44.82 -38.94 4.26
N ALA A 146 -43.78 -39.32 5.02
CA ALA A 146 -43.80 -40.49 5.88
C ALA A 146 -44.90 -40.41 6.97
N VAL A 147 -45.05 -39.25 7.62
CA VAL A 147 -46.07 -39.01 8.65
C VAL A 147 -47.48 -39.09 8.07
N VAL A 148 -47.71 -38.51 6.89
CA VAL A 148 -49.01 -38.57 6.21
C VAL A 148 -49.36 -40.01 5.82
N SER A 149 -48.39 -40.77 5.28
CA SER A 149 -48.64 -42.18 4.93
C SER A 149 -48.96 -43.07 6.13
N TYR A 150 -48.35 -42.81 7.30
CA TYR A 150 -48.65 -43.55 8.52
C TYR A 150 -50.09 -43.29 9.01
N PHE A 151 -50.56 -42.05 8.93
CA PHE A 151 -51.90 -41.66 9.37
C PHE A 151 -53.04 -42.15 8.45
N ILE A 152 -52.75 -42.46 7.18
CA ILE A 152 -53.75 -42.98 6.22
C ILE A 152 -53.92 -44.50 6.36
N LEU A 153 -52.92 -45.19 6.92
CA LEU A 153 -52.88 -46.66 7.03
C LEU A 153 -53.36 -47.20 8.39
N VAL A 154 -53.61 -46.32 9.37
CA VAL A 154 -54.16 -46.64 10.70
C VAL A 154 -55.62 -46.21 10.76
#